data_AF-A0A7K1FRH1-F1
#
_entry.id   AF-A0A7K1FRH1-F1
#
_cell.length_a   1.000
_cell.length_b   1.000
_cell.length_c   1.000
_cell.angle_alpha   90.00
_cell.angle_beta   90.00
_cell.angle_gamma   90.00
#
_symmetry.space_group_name_H-M   'P 1'
#
loop_
_entity.id
_entity.type
_entity.pdbx_description
1 polymer ?
#
loop_
_entity_poly.entity_id
_entity_poly.type
_entity_poly.pdbx_seq_one_letter_code
_entity_poly.pdbx_strand_id
1 'polypeptide(L)'
;MSDGHSTRIDRPDAPRGRWNSFVGTAAGPNGVVRGLVDPGNDRHRVRVEFDGHTVLLHLSDETGTGWTTIAVDRAGREWGIAQRDVQLDAAVAACRELYRG
;
A
#
# COMPACT_ATOMS: atom_id res chain seq x y z
N MET A 1 0.66 11.70 13.44
CA MET A 1 0.90 10.67 12.41
C MET A 1 2.02 9.80 12.90
N SER A 2 1.81 8.49 12.97
CA SER A 2 2.77 7.55 13.55
C SER A 2 3.16 6.51 12.50
N ASP A 3 4.45 6.24 12.43
CA ASP A 3 5.05 5.21 11.57
C ASP A 3 5.46 4.01 12.43
N GLY A 4 5.67 2.85 11.82
CA GLY A 4 6.09 1.64 12.53
C GLY A 4 6.55 0.52 11.59
N HIS A 5 7.13 -0.53 12.15
CA HIS A 5 7.57 -1.70 11.39
C HIS A 5 7.64 -2.94 12.30
N SER A 6 7.67 -4.12 11.68
CA SER A 6 8.10 -5.36 12.34
C SER A 6 9.63 -5.43 12.39
N THR A 7 10.25 -6.40 11.71
CA THR A 7 11.70 -6.40 11.49
C THR A 7 12.01 -5.71 10.18
N ARG A 8 12.85 -4.67 10.20
CA ARG A 8 13.40 -4.12 8.96
C ARG A 8 14.27 -5.16 8.28
N ILE A 9 14.13 -5.31 6.97
CA ILE A 9 14.89 -6.28 6.17
C ILE A 9 15.67 -5.59 5.06
N ASP A 10 16.68 -6.26 4.52
CA ASP A 10 17.40 -5.70 3.39
C ASP A 10 16.52 -5.76 2.15
N ARG A 11 16.61 -4.74 1.30
CA ARG A 11 15.88 -4.74 0.05
C ARG A 11 16.48 -5.78 -0.89
N PRO A 12 15.66 -6.61 -1.58
CA PRO A 12 16.20 -7.52 -2.57
C PRO A 12 16.97 -6.76 -3.68
N ASP A 13 18.16 -7.25 -4.03
CA ASP A 13 19.01 -6.69 -5.10
C ASP A 13 18.43 -6.86 -6.51
N ALA A 14 17.34 -7.63 -6.65
CA ALA A 14 16.67 -7.84 -7.91
C ALA A 14 15.84 -6.60 -8.32
N PRO A 15 15.67 -6.32 -9.64
CA PRO A 15 14.83 -5.23 -10.10
C PRO A 15 13.43 -5.32 -9.50
N ARG A 16 12.89 -4.20 -9.01
CA ARG A 16 11.54 -4.14 -8.41
C ARG A 16 10.43 -4.64 -9.35
N GLY A 17 10.68 -4.65 -10.66
CA GLY A 17 9.61 -4.80 -11.66
C GLY A 17 8.70 -3.57 -11.67
N ARG A 18 7.67 -3.59 -12.54
CA ARG A 18 6.69 -2.50 -12.61
C ARG A 18 5.61 -2.71 -11.54
N TRP A 19 5.30 -1.67 -10.78
CA TRP A 19 4.12 -1.66 -9.90
C TRP A 19 2.84 -1.98 -10.66
N ASN A 20 2.01 -2.82 -10.07
CA ASN A 20 0.69 -3.19 -10.57
C ASN A 20 -0.32 -3.17 -9.41
N SER A 21 -1.61 -3.30 -9.71
CA SER A 21 -2.66 -3.32 -8.69
C SER A 21 -3.41 -4.64 -8.70
N PHE A 22 -3.83 -5.10 -7.53
CA PHE A 22 -4.86 -6.15 -7.46
C PHE A 22 -6.15 -5.62 -8.07
N VAL A 23 -6.93 -6.53 -8.63
CA VAL A 23 -8.17 -6.20 -9.32
C VAL A 23 -9.32 -7.01 -8.73
N GLY A 24 -10.48 -6.37 -8.60
CA GLY A 24 -11.72 -7.06 -8.24
C GLY A 24 -12.12 -8.07 -9.31
N THR A 25 -12.64 -9.22 -8.90
CA THR A 25 -13.09 -10.29 -9.79
C THR A 25 -14.43 -10.00 -10.47
N ALA A 26 -15.24 -9.11 -9.88
CA ALA A 26 -16.46 -8.61 -10.50
C ALA A 26 -16.12 -7.46 -11.45
N ALA A 27 -16.43 -7.62 -12.73
CA ALA A 27 -16.39 -6.51 -13.68
C ALA A 27 -17.40 -5.45 -13.24
N GLY A 28 -16.91 -4.27 -12.87
CA GLY A 28 -17.80 -3.11 -12.73
C GLY A 28 -18.35 -2.71 -14.10
N PRO A 29 -19.34 -1.79 -14.15
CA PRO A 29 -19.89 -1.28 -15.41
C PRO A 29 -18.84 -0.75 -16.39
N ASN A 30 -17.67 -0.35 -15.85
CA ASN A 30 -16.57 0.30 -16.58
C ASN A 30 -15.31 -0.58 -16.71
N GLY A 31 -15.38 -1.88 -16.40
CA GLY A 31 -14.25 -2.82 -16.49
C GLY A 31 -13.51 -3.09 -15.17
N VAL A 32 -12.17 -3.09 -15.22
CA VAL A 32 -11.28 -3.54 -14.13
C VAL A 32 -11.28 -2.59 -12.94
N VAL A 33 -11.76 -3.06 -11.79
CA VAL A 33 -11.78 -2.32 -10.51
C VAL A 33 -10.46 -2.54 -9.76
N ARG A 34 -9.72 -1.48 -9.42
CA ARG A 34 -8.40 -1.54 -8.74
C ARG A 34 -8.42 -1.13 -7.28
N GLY A 35 -9.57 -0.69 -6.76
CA GLY A 35 -9.73 -0.28 -5.37
C GLY A 35 -11.17 -0.51 -4.91
N LEU A 36 -11.33 -0.63 -3.61
CA LEU A 36 -12.61 -0.72 -2.93
C LEU A 36 -12.92 0.63 -2.28
N VAL A 37 -14.18 1.02 -2.26
CA VAL A 37 -14.66 2.25 -1.63
C VAL A 37 -15.79 1.90 -0.68
N ASP A 38 -15.92 2.64 0.41
CA ASP A 38 -17.03 2.51 1.35
C ASP A 38 -18.33 3.01 0.68
N PRO A 39 -19.44 2.24 0.72
CA PRO A 39 -20.70 2.69 0.16
C PRO A 39 -21.17 4.03 0.77
N GLY A 40 -21.27 5.06 -0.06
CA GLY A 40 -21.68 6.41 0.36
C GLY A 40 -20.55 7.30 0.85
N ASN A 41 -19.31 6.81 0.87
CA ASN A 41 -18.12 7.61 1.20
C ASN A 41 -16.95 7.23 0.26
N ASP A 42 -16.84 7.93 -0.87
CA ASP A 42 -15.80 7.71 -1.89
C ASP A 42 -14.38 8.08 -1.41
N ARG A 43 -14.29 8.92 -0.38
CA ARG A 43 -13.02 9.26 0.28
C ARG A 43 -12.49 8.08 1.09
N HIS A 44 -13.35 7.32 1.75
CA HIS A 44 -12.95 6.11 2.45
C HIS A 44 -12.72 4.97 1.44
N ARG A 45 -11.45 4.72 1.13
CA ARG A 45 -11.06 3.79 0.06
C ARG A 45 -9.85 2.96 0.41
N VAL A 46 -9.82 1.76 -0.15
CA VAL A 46 -8.74 0.79 -0.02
C VAL A 46 -8.19 0.44 -1.40
N ARG A 47 -6.87 0.45 -1.56
CA ARG A 47 -6.19 0.00 -2.79
C ARG A 47 -5.01 -0.88 -2.45
N VAL A 48 -4.82 -1.95 -3.21
CA VAL A 48 -3.66 -2.84 -3.05
C VAL A 48 -2.80 -2.81 -4.31
N GLU A 49 -1.54 -2.42 -4.15
CA GLU A 49 -0.52 -2.42 -5.19
C GLU A 49 0.56 -3.45 -4.89
N PHE A 50 1.29 -3.90 -5.92
CA PHE A 50 2.40 -4.82 -5.75
C PHE A 50 3.46 -4.65 -6.84
N ASP A 51 4.69 -4.97 -6.48
CA ASP A 51 5.80 -5.19 -7.41
C ASP A 51 6.31 -6.64 -7.25
N GLY A 52 7.51 -6.95 -7.74
CA GLY A 52 8.11 -8.27 -7.61
C GLY A 52 8.33 -8.73 -6.16
N HIS A 53 8.49 -7.79 -5.22
CA HIS A 53 8.97 -8.03 -3.86
C HIS A 53 8.04 -7.51 -2.78
N THR A 54 7.26 -6.48 -3.06
CA THR A 54 6.50 -5.72 -2.07
C THR A 54 5.02 -5.69 -2.44
N VAL A 55 4.14 -5.78 -1.44
CA VAL A 55 2.72 -5.46 -1.53
C VAL A 55 2.45 -4.20 -0.72
N LEU A 56 1.74 -3.24 -1.28
CA LEU A 56 1.30 -2.03 -0.59
C LEU A 56 -0.21 -2.08 -0.40
N LEU A 57 -0.66 -1.86 0.83
CA LEU A 57 -2.06 -1.67 1.18
C LEU A 57 -2.25 -0.20 1.54
N HIS A 58 -3.05 0.52 0.76
CA HIS A 58 -3.36 1.92 0.98
C HIS A 58 -4.77 2.05 1.55
N LEU A 59 -4.89 2.70 2.69
CA LEU A 59 -6.14 3.09 3.32
C LEU A 59 -6.23 4.62 3.27
N SER A 60 -7.30 5.15 2.72
CA SER A 60 -7.56 6.60 2.72
C SER A 60 -8.68 6.94 3.68
N ASP A 61 -8.51 8.05 4.37
CA ASP A 61 -9.57 8.77 5.05
C ASP A 61 -10.39 7.99 6.12
N GLU A 62 -9.78 6.99 6.77
CA GLU A 62 -10.43 6.12 7.78
C GLU A 62 -10.95 6.88 9.02
N THR A 63 -10.14 7.80 9.57
CA THR A 63 -10.44 8.54 10.81
C THR A 63 -10.22 10.06 10.66
N GLY A 64 -10.05 10.54 9.43
CA GLY A 64 -9.67 11.91 9.10
C GLY A 64 -8.88 11.95 7.81
N THR A 65 -8.52 13.13 7.32
CA THR A 65 -7.84 13.28 6.02
C THR A 65 -6.49 12.58 5.98
N GLY A 66 -6.20 11.89 4.87
CA GLY A 66 -4.87 11.39 4.55
C GLY A 66 -4.86 9.90 4.27
N TRP A 67 -3.65 9.34 4.28
CA TRP A 67 -3.37 7.98 3.85
C TRP A 67 -2.56 7.23 4.89
N THR A 68 -3.00 6.02 5.21
CA THR A 68 -2.18 5.02 5.88
C THR A 68 -1.75 3.99 4.84
N THR A 69 -0.46 3.76 4.69
CA THR A 69 0.06 2.69 3.83
C THR A 69 0.79 1.64 4.65
N ILE A 70 0.49 0.38 4.41
CA ILE A 70 1.24 -0.77 4.93
C ILE A 70 2.00 -1.38 3.75
N ALA A 71 3.34 -1.40 3.83
CA ALA A 71 4.20 -2.15 2.94
C ALA A 71 4.49 -3.52 3.55
N VAL A 72 4.37 -4.58 2.75
CA VAL A 72 4.59 -5.97 3.16
C VAL A 72 5.57 -6.62 2.20
N ASP A 73 6.64 -7.21 2.71
CA ASP A 73 7.55 -8.03 1.93
C ASP A 73 6.90 -9.37 1.57
N ARG A 74 6.97 -9.77 0.30
CA ARG A 74 6.31 -10.97 -0.21
C ARG A 74 6.95 -12.27 0.27
N ALA A 75 8.27 -12.27 0.49
CA ALA A 75 8.99 -13.48 0.86
C ALA A 75 8.88 -13.75 2.36
N GLY A 76 9.15 -12.74 3.18
CA GLY A 76 9.23 -12.85 4.63
C GLY A 76 7.98 -12.41 5.39
N ARG A 77 7.05 -11.68 4.75
CA ARG A 77 5.87 -11.05 5.38
C ARG A 77 6.21 -10.02 6.47
N GLU A 78 7.44 -9.53 6.50
CA GLU A 78 7.81 -8.36 7.29
C GLU A 78 7.08 -7.13 6.74
N TRP A 79 6.80 -6.16 7.60
CA TRP A 79 5.97 -5.02 7.26
C TRP A 79 6.52 -3.69 7.80
N GLY A 80 6.20 -2.62 7.07
CA GLY A 80 6.37 -1.23 7.49
C GLY A 80 5.06 -0.47 7.26
N ILE A 81 4.71 0.43 8.18
CA ILE A 81 3.49 1.25 8.12
C ILE A 81 3.85 2.72 8.25
N ALA A 82 3.20 3.57 7.46
CA ALA A 82 3.36 5.02 7.56
C ALA A 82 2.08 5.77 7.22
N GLN A 83 1.94 6.97 7.79
CA GLN A 83 0.80 7.86 7.57
C GLN A 83 1.22 9.21 7.00
N ARG A 84 0.64 9.66 5.88
CA ARG A 84 0.91 10.96 5.26
C ARG A 84 -0.34 11.53 4.57
N ASP A 85 -0.32 12.80 4.21
CA ASP A 85 -1.46 13.46 3.53
C ASP A 85 -1.63 12.98 2.07
N VAL A 86 -0.55 12.48 1.46
CA VAL A 86 -0.52 12.03 0.06
C VAL A 86 -0.19 10.53 -0.01
N GLN A 87 -0.91 9.79 -0.88
CA GLN A 87 -0.74 8.33 -1.04
C GLN A 87 0.71 7.95 -1.33
N LEU A 88 1.36 8.66 -2.27
CA LEU A 88 2.73 8.38 -2.68
C LEU A 88 3.72 8.57 -1.53
N ASP A 89 3.53 9.62 -0.73
CA ASP A 89 4.41 9.90 0.42
C ASP A 89 4.24 8.85 1.50
N ALA A 90 3.01 8.42 1.78
CA ALA A 90 2.74 7.32 2.70
C ALA A 90 3.37 6.01 2.21
N ALA A 91 3.29 5.73 0.91
CA ALA A 91 3.87 4.55 0.29
C ALA A 91 5.40 4.53 0.37
N VAL A 92 6.04 5.65 0.06
CA VAL A 92 7.50 5.81 0.15
C VAL A 92 7.96 5.67 1.59
N ALA A 93 7.28 6.30 2.54
CA ALA A 93 7.59 6.20 3.96
C ALA A 93 7.41 4.76 4.48
N ALA A 94 6.31 4.08 4.14
CA ALA A 94 6.09 2.68 4.53
C ALA A 94 7.18 1.75 3.97
N CYS A 95 7.65 1.98 2.74
CA CYS A 95 8.77 1.23 2.18
C CYS A 95 10.09 1.50 2.93
N ARG A 96 10.33 2.71 3.43
CA ARG A 96 11.50 3.05 4.26
C ARG A 96 11.42 2.43 5.65
N GLU A 97 10.20 2.25 6.17
CA GLU A 97 9.98 1.52 7.41
C GLU A 97 10.17 0.01 7.24
N LEU A 98 9.88 -0.55 6.06
CA LEU A 98 10.07 -1.97 5.76
C LEU A 98 11.54 -2.33 5.46
N TYR A 99 12.20 -1.55 4.60
CA TYR A 99 13.52 -1.89 4.09
C TYR A 99 14.63 -1.08 4.75
N ARG A 100 15.75 -1.76 5.06
CA ARG A 100 17.04 -1.12 5.28
C ARG A 100 17.52 -0.53 3.95
N GLY A 101 18.21 0.61 4.05
CA GLY A 101 18.54 1.57 2.98
C GLY A 101 18.73 0.98 1.58
#